data_AF-A0A6G1X550-F1
#
_entry.id   AF-A0A6G1X550-F1
#
_cell.length_a   1.000
_cell.length_b   1.000
_cell.length_c   1.000
_cell.angle_alpha   90.00
_cell.angle_beta   90.00
_cell.angle_gamma   90.00
#
_symmetry.space_group_name_H-M   'P 1'
#
loop_
_entity.id
_entity.type
_entity.pdbx_description
1 polymer ?
#
loop_
_entity_poly.entity_id
_entity_poly.type
_entity_poly.pdbx_seq_one_letter_code
_entity_poly.pdbx_strand_id
1 'polypeptide(L)'
;MRQLSRWSVVALFILFSVLLFSKGLDLWFLRSHVDGDGVGVHFLGMELNDRVPAESIHSYAIGFFVFGLISFIMAIVLISLRFRQVNRR
;
A
#
# COMPACT_ATOMS: atom_id res chain seq x y z
N MET A 1 26.26 -10.88 -7.24
CA MET A 1 24.95 -10.30 -7.68
C MET A 1 23.75 -10.75 -6.82
N ARG A 2 23.84 -10.79 -5.48
CA ARG A 2 22.75 -11.33 -4.59
C ARG A 2 22.27 -10.42 -3.45
N GLN A 3 23.09 -9.47 -2.98
CA GLN A 3 22.69 -8.56 -1.89
C GLN A 3 22.00 -7.30 -2.42
N LEU A 4 22.51 -6.68 -3.49
CA LEU A 4 21.88 -5.49 -4.09
C LEU A 4 20.45 -5.74 -4.56
N SER A 5 20.16 -6.90 -5.17
CA SER A 5 18.81 -7.24 -5.63
C SER A 5 17.83 -7.35 -4.47
N ARG A 6 18.23 -7.95 -3.35
CA ARG A 6 17.34 -8.14 -2.19
C ARG A 6 17.02 -6.82 -1.48
N TRP A 7 17.99 -5.92 -1.31
CA TRP A 7 17.73 -4.60 -0.74
C TRP A 7 16.87 -3.74 -1.66
N SER A 8 17.02 -3.90 -2.98
CA SER A 8 16.12 -3.26 -3.96
C SER A 8 14.68 -3.77 -3.80
N VAL A 9 14.48 -5.07 -3.57
CA VAL A 9 13.15 -5.64 -3.29
C VAL A 9 12.57 -5.08 -1.99
N VAL A 10 13.35 -4.99 -0.91
CA VAL A 10 12.89 -4.39 0.35
C VAL A 10 12.49 -2.92 0.14
N ALA A 11 13.32 -2.14 -0.55
CA ALA A 11 13.02 -0.75 -0.86
C ALA A 11 11.72 -0.62 -1.69
N LEU A 12 11.51 -1.52 -2.65
CA LEU A 12 10.29 -1.58 -3.44
C LEU A 12 9.04 -1.87 -2.58
N PHE A 13 9.10 -2.84 -1.66
CA PHE A 13 7.98 -3.14 -0.76
C PHE A 13 7.66 -1.97 0.20
N ILE A 14 8.68 -1.27 0.67
CA ILE A 14 8.50 -0.07 1.50
C ILE A 14 7.86 1.04 0.67
N LEU A 15 8.37 1.33 -0.53
CA LEU A 15 7.79 2.33 -1.43
C LEU A 15 6.32 2.01 -1.74
N PHE A 16 6.03 0.76 -2.08
CA PHE A 16 4.67 0.31 -2.39
C PHE A 16 3.73 0.44 -1.18
N SER A 17 4.23 0.11 0.01
CA SER A 17 3.50 0.31 1.27
C SER A 17 3.14 1.78 1.47
N VAL A 18 4.11 2.69 1.36
CA VAL A 18 3.87 4.14 1.54
C VAL A 18 2.84 4.66 0.55
N LEU A 19 2.91 4.25 -0.72
CA LEU A 19 1.95 4.64 -1.75
C LEU A 19 0.54 4.14 -1.44
N LEU A 20 0.39 2.87 -1.02
CA LEU A 20 -0.89 2.30 -0.63
C LEU A 20 -1.48 3.03 0.59
N PHE A 21 -0.68 3.30 1.61
CA PHE A 21 -1.13 4.06 2.79
C PHE A 21 -1.55 5.48 2.43
N SER A 22 -0.78 6.17 1.59
CA SER A 22 -1.13 7.52 1.10
C SER A 22 -2.49 7.50 0.40
N LYS A 23 -2.72 6.54 -0.51
CA LYS A 23 -4.00 6.43 -1.21
C LYS A 23 -5.14 6.07 -0.28
N GLY A 24 -4.90 5.19 0.71
CA GLY A 24 -5.87 4.86 1.74
C GLY A 24 -6.29 6.09 2.54
N LEU A 25 -5.34 6.95 2.92
CA LEU A 25 -5.62 8.22 3.59
C LEU A 25 -6.41 9.18 2.69
N ASP A 26 -6.00 9.34 1.43
CA ASP A 26 -6.72 10.19 0.48
C ASP A 26 -8.19 9.78 0.37
N LEU A 27 -8.46 8.49 0.17
CA LEU A 27 -9.82 7.96 0.07
C LEU A 27 -10.60 8.11 1.39
N TRP A 28 -9.91 7.95 2.52
CA TRP A 28 -10.52 8.12 3.84
C TRP A 28 -11.00 9.55 4.08
N PHE A 29 -10.19 10.54 3.70
CA PHE A 29 -10.54 11.96 3.84
C PHE A 29 -11.55 12.42 2.78
N LEU A 30 -11.45 11.89 1.56
CA LEU A 30 -12.30 12.28 0.43
C LEU A 30 -13.79 12.10 0.71
N ARG A 31 -14.18 11.12 1.53
CA ARG A 31 -15.57 10.88 1.97
C ARG A 31 -16.28 12.15 2.49
N SER A 32 -15.54 13.05 3.13
CA SER A 32 -16.10 14.28 3.70
C SER A 32 -16.61 15.28 2.65
N HIS A 33 -16.25 15.11 1.37
CA HIS A 33 -16.52 16.06 0.29
C HIS A 33 -17.09 15.40 -0.99
N VAL A 34 -17.64 14.18 -0.91
CA VAL A 34 -18.20 13.52 -2.10
C VAL A 34 -19.66 13.93 -2.31
N ASP A 35 -19.88 14.77 -3.31
CA ASP A 35 -21.21 15.06 -3.85
C ASP A 35 -21.69 13.84 -4.63
N GLY A 36 -22.58 13.04 -4.02
CA GLY A 36 -23.60 12.13 -4.58
C GLY A 36 -23.33 11.20 -5.78
N ASP A 37 -22.56 11.61 -6.78
CA ASP A 37 -22.37 10.97 -8.09
C ASP A 37 -21.21 9.96 -8.13
N GLY A 38 -20.54 9.77 -6.98
CA GLY A 38 -19.43 8.83 -6.78
C GLY A 38 -18.07 9.42 -7.13
N VAL A 39 -16.99 8.69 -6.80
CA VAL A 39 -15.61 9.10 -7.11
C VAL A 39 -14.87 7.98 -7.85
N GLY A 40 -14.13 8.36 -8.89
CA GLY A 40 -13.16 7.49 -9.53
C GLY A 40 -11.97 7.19 -8.62
N VAL A 41 -11.64 5.90 -8.47
CA VAL A 41 -10.48 5.46 -7.69
C VAL A 41 -9.35 5.12 -8.66
N HIS A 42 -8.32 5.98 -8.65
CA HIS A 42 -7.09 5.76 -9.41
C HIS A 42 -5.91 5.46 -8.49
N PHE A 43 -5.08 4.48 -8.84
CA PHE A 43 -3.86 4.14 -8.14
C PHE A 43 -2.72 3.92 -9.13
N LEU A 44 -1.56 4.54 -8.88
CA LEU A 44 -0.38 4.44 -9.76
C LEU A 44 -0.65 4.82 -11.23
N GLY A 45 -1.55 5.78 -11.46
CA GLY A 45 -1.94 6.20 -12.82
C GLY A 45 -2.87 5.22 -13.55
N MET A 46 -3.30 4.14 -12.89
CA MET A 46 -4.32 3.22 -13.39
C MET A 46 -5.65 3.50 -12.71
N GLU A 47 -6.72 3.43 -13.48
CA GLU A 47 -8.08 3.47 -12.99
C GLU A 47 -8.48 2.08 -12.49
N LEU A 48 -8.81 1.97 -11.20
CA LEU A 48 -9.36 0.73 -10.65
C LEU A 48 -10.86 0.65 -10.86
N ASN A 49 -11.54 1.78 -10.70
CA ASN A 49 -12.99 1.88 -10.82
C ASN A 49 -13.40 3.33 -11.04
N ASP A 50 -14.10 3.58 -12.15
CA ASP A 50 -14.48 4.90 -12.63
C ASP A 50 -15.55 5.56 -11.74
N ARG A 51 -16.39 4.77 -11.08
CA ARG A 51 -17.44 5.26 -10.18
C ARG A 51 -17.61 4.36 -8.96
N VAL A 52 -17.03 4.80 -7.84
CA VAL A 52 -17.25 4.18 -6.53
C VAL A 52 -18.29 4.99 -5.74
N PRO A 53 -19.43 4.39 -5.35
CA PRO A 53 -20.42 5.02 -4.48
C PRO A 53 -19.79 5.49 -3.17
N ALA A 54 -20.21 6.67 -2.66
CA ALA A 54 -19.63 7.29 -1.47
C ALA A 54 -19.62 6.37 -0.23
N GLU A 55 -20.63 5.50 -0.11
CA GLU A 55 -20.73 4.49 0.94
C GLU A 55 -19.63 3.43 0.90
N SER A 56 -19.12 3.11 -0.29
CA SER A 56 -18.13 2.06 -0.50
C SER A 56 -16.69 2.57 -0.51
N ILE A 57 -16.47 3.90 -0.61
CA ILE A 57 -15.12 4.52 -0.56
C ILE A 57 -14.35 4.10 0.70
N HIS A 58 -15.05 3.96 1.82
CA HIS A 58 -14.44 3.52 3.08
C HIS A 58 -13.88 2.08 3.00
N SER A 59 -14.61 1.18 2.35
CA SER A 59 -14.16 -0.19 2.13
C SER A 59 -12.93 -0.24 1.22
N TYR A 60 -12.88 0.62 0.19
CA TYR A 60 -11.68 0.77 -0.63
C TYR A 60 -10.49 1.30 0.18
N ALA A 61 -10.69 2.35 1.00
CA ALA A 61 -9.66 2.89 1.88
C ALA A 61 -9.10 1.81 2.84
N ILE A 62 -9.98 1.01 3.46
CA ILE A 62 -9.58 -0.14 4.29
C ILE A 62 -8.77 -1.14 3.48
N GLY A 63 -9.20 -1.47 2.27
CA GLY A 63 -8.45 -2.35 1.36
C GLY A 63 -7.03 -1.85 1.14
N PHE A 64 -6.86 -0.57 0.79
CA PHE A 64 -5.56 0.06 0.62
C PHE A 64 -4.69 -0.02 1.90
N PHE A 65 -5.27 0.21 3.07
CA PHE A 65 -4.55 0.06 4.34
C PHE A 65 -4.13 -1.37 4.64
N VAL A 66 -5.00 -2.35 4.39
CA VAL A 66 -4.70 -3.77 4.60
C VAL A 66 -3.57 -4.22 3.67
N PHE A 67 -3.64 -3.90 2.38
CA PHE A 67 -2.57 -4.23 1.43
C PHE A 67 -1.27 -3.49 1.76
N GLY A 68 -1.35 -2.23 2.17
CA GLY A 68 -0.19 -1.45 2.64
C GLY A 68 0.49 -2.11 3.84
N LEU A 69 -0.30 -2.51 4.84
CA LEU A 69 0.20 -3.20 6.04
C LEU A 69 0.85 -4.54 5.71
N ILE A 70 0.25 -5.34 4.83
CA ILE A 70 0.82 -6.62 4.38
C ILE A 70 2.17 -6.37 3.68
N SER A 71 2.24 -5.37 2.80
CA SER A 71 3.48 -4.98 2.11
C SER A 71 4.58 -4.57 3.10
N PHE A 72 4.21 -3.79 4.13
CA PHE A 72 5.13 -3.37 5.18
C PHE A 72 5.65 -4.55 6.02
N ILE A 73 4.75 -5.44 6.44
CA ILE A 73 5.12 -6.65 7.19
C ILE A 73 6.08 -7.51 6.37
N MET A 74 5.84 -7.65 5.06
CA MET A 74 6.74 -8.40 4.18
C MET A 74 8.14 -7.79 4.15
N ALA A 75 8.26 -6.46 4.08
CA ALA A 75 9.54 -5.77 4.17
C ALA A 75 10.26 -6.06 5.50
N ILE A 76 9.55 -6.01 6.63
CA ILE A 76 10.10 -6.32 7.96
C ILE A 76 10.58 -7.78 8.02
N VAL A 77 9.79 -8.73 7.53
CA VAL A 77 10.16 -10.15 7.50
C VAL A 77 11.45 -10.35 6.70
N LEU A 78 11.56 -9.76 5.51
CA LEU A 78 12.76 -9.85 4.67
C LEU A 78 14.02 -9.29 5.37
N ILE A 79 13.87 -8.18 6.09
CA ILE A 79 14.96 -7.58 6.89
C ILE A 79 15.32 -8.50 8.06
N SER A 80 14.32 -9.03 8.77
CA SER A 80 14.49 -9.86 9.98
C SER A 80 15.16 -11.20 9.67
N LEU A 81 14.83 -11.82 8.53
CA LEU A 81 15.48 -13.03 8.03
C LEU A 81 16.98 -12.81 7.80
N ARG A 82 17.40 -11.61 7.36
CA ARG A 82 18.81 -11.25 7.21
C ARG A 82 19.52 -11.13 8.56
N PHE A 83 18.91 -10.47 9.54
CA PHE A 83 19.51 -10.37 10.88
C PHE A 83 19.73 -11.75 11.51
N ARG A 84 18.77 -12.66 11.38
CA ARG A 84 18.93 -14.05 11.83
C ARG A 84 20.05 -14.81 11.12
N GLN A 85 20.26 -14.57 9.83
CA GLN A 85 21.35 -15.21 9.08
C GLN A 85 22.73 -14.66 9.43
N VAL A 86 22.83 -13.35 9.70
CA VAL A 86 24.10 -12.73 10.13
C VAL A 86 24.48 -13.20 11.53
N ASN A 87 23.53 -13.33 12.45
CA ASN A 87 23.79 -13.79 13.83
C ASN A 87 24.10 -15.30 13.96
N ARG A 88 24.05 -16.08 12.86
CA ARG A 88 24.35 -17.51 12.84
C ARG A 88 25.70 -17.84 12.19
N ARG A 89 26.47 -16.83 11.79
CA ARG A 89 27.85 -16.96 11.30
C ARG A 89 28.80 -16.33 12.29
#